data_AF-A0A9E6DVC9-F1
#
_entry.id   AF-A0A9E6DVC9-F1
#
_cell.length_a   1.000
_cell.length_b   1.000
_cell.length_c   1.000
_cell.angle_alpha   90.00
_cell.angle_beta   90.00
_cell.angle_gamma   90.00
#
_symmetry.space_group_name_H-M   'P 1'
#
loop_
_entity.id
_entity.type
_entity.pdbx_description
1 polymer ?
#
loop_
_entity_poly.entity_id
_entity_poly.type
_entity_poly.pdbx_seq_one_letter_code
_entity_poly.pdbx_strand_id
1 'polypeptide(L)' 'MGPFEVITVAIIAVFGVKAFKEYKQRKNSFDNIEVDGLKSELIKLQERVATLETIVTDKSYQLGEQIDKL' A
#
# COMPACT_ATOMS: atom_id res chain seq x y z
N MET A 1 -25.53 42.40 -8.93
CA MET A 1 -24.39 41.75 -9.61
C MET A 1 -24.63 41.82 -11.10
N GLY A 2 -23.73 42.44 -11.84
CA GLY A 2 -23.84 42.56 -13.29
C GLY A 2 -23.58 41.22 -13.99
N PRO A 3 -24.02 41.05 -15.26
CA PRO A 3 -23.82 39.81 -16.01
C PRO A 3 -22.34 39.41 -16.13
N PHE A 4 -21.43 40.38 -16.17
CA PHE A 4 -19.98 40.13 -16.16
C PHE A 4 -19.49 39.46 -14.87
N GLU A 5 -19.94 39.91 -13.71
CA GLU A 5 -19.53 39.34 -12.41
C GLU A 5 -19.98 37.88 -12.29
N VAL A 6 -21.18 37.56 -12.77
CA VAL A 6 -21.72 36.18 -12.78
C VAL A 6 -20.87 35.27 -13.67
N ILE A 7 -20.45 35.75 -14.85
CA ILE A 7 -19.58 35.00 -15.76
C ILE A 7 -18.21 34.75 -15.12
N THR A 8 -17.62 35.75 -14.48
CA THR A 8 -16.31 35.61 -13.81
C THR A 8 -16.35 34.59 -12.68
N VAL A 9 -17.38 34.62 -11.84
CA VAL A 9 -17.57 33.66 -10.75
C VAL A 9 -17.75 32.24 -11.29
N ALA A 10 -18.52 32.08 -12.38
CA ALA A 10 -18.71 30.77 -13.02
C ALA A 10 -17.39 30.19 -13.55
N ILE A 11 -16.55 31.01 -14.18
CA ILE A 11 -15.23 30.59 -14.66
C ILE A 11 -14.33 30.16 -13.49
N ILE A 12 -14.23 30.98 -12.44
CA ILE A 12 -13.41 30.66 -11.26
C ILE A 12 -13.89 29.38 -10.57
N ALA A 13 -15.20 29.16 -10.47
CA ALA A 13 -15.75 27.94 -9.91
C ALA A 13 -15.37 26.69 -10.71
N VAL A 14 -15.46 26.74 -12.04
CA VAL A 14 -15.08 25.60 -12.91
C VAL A 14 -13.59 25.29 -12.81
N PHE A 15 -12.73 26.31 -12.81
CA PHE A 15 -11.29 26.12 -12.66
C PHE A 15 -10.91 25.65 -11.25
N GLY A 16 -11.55 26.19 -10.21
CA GLY A 16 -11.34 25.79 -8.82
C GLY A 16 -11.71 24.32 -8.57
N VAL A 17 -12.85 23.86 -9.11
CA VAL A 17 -13.27 22.46 -8.98
C VAL A 17 -12.32 21.51 -9.72
N LYS A 18 -11.86 21.88 -10.92
CA LYS A 18 -10.86 21.09 -11.67
C LYS A 18 -9.54 20.98 -10.90
N ALA A 19 -9.01 22.09 -10.40
CA ALA A 19 -7.77 22.11 -9.64
C ALA A 19 -7.88 21.28 -8.34
N PHE A 20 -9.00 21.41 -7.62
CA PHE A 20 -9.25 20.63 -6.41
C PHE A 20 -9.36 19.13 -6.69
N LYS A 21 -10.05 18.75 -7.77
CA LYS A 21 -10.19 17.34 -8.19
C LYS A 21 -8.82 16.75 -8.56
N GLU A 22 -8.02 17.48 -9.32
CA GLU A 22 -6.70 17.02 -9.75
C GLU A 22 -5.72 16.91 -8.56
N TYR A 23 -5.75 17.87 -7.64
CA TYR A 23 -4.97 17.83 -6.40
C TYR A 23 -5.34 16.62 -5.53
N LYS A 24 -6.65 16.38 -5.33
CA LYS A 24 -7.14 15.24 -4.55
C LYS A 24 -6.77 13.90 -5.21
N GLN A 25 -6.86 13.82 -6.53
CA GLN A 25 -6.53 12.61 -7.28
C GLN A 25 -5.03 12.30 -7.22
N ARG A 26 -4.16 13.32 -7.33
CA ARG A 26 -2.71 13.16 -7.12
C ARG A 26 -2.40 12.73 -5.70
N LYS A 27 -2.98 13.37 -4.68
CA LYS A 27 -2.77 12.99 -3.27
C LYS A 27 -3.18 11.54 -2.99
N ASN A 28 -4.35 11.11 -3.48
CA ASN A 28 -4.77 9.72 -3.34
C ASN A 28 -3.84 8.76 -4.10
N SER A 29 -3.31 9.15 -5.27
CA SER A 29 -2.41 8.29 -6.03
C SER A 29 -1.08 8.07 -5.31
N PHE A 30 -0.54 9.09 -4.62
CA PHE A 30 0.67 8.94 -3.80
C PHE A 30 0.43 8.03 -2.59
N ASP A 31 -0.70 8.19 -1.91
CA ASP A 31 -1.08 7.38 -0.73
C ASP A 31 -1.20 5.89 -1.09
N ASN A 32 -1.76 5.58 -2.26
CA ASN A 32 -1.90 4.19 -2.70
C ASN A 32 -0.57 3.52 -3.06
N ILE A 33 0.42 4.26 -3.59
CA ILE A 33 1.74 3.70 -3.94
C ILE A 33 2.49 3.29 -2.67
N GLU A 34 2.42 4.10 -1.61
CA GLU A 34 3.06 3.79 -0.33
C GLU A 34 2.39 2.60 0.36
N VAL A 35 1.05 2.55 0.34
CA VAL A 35 0.28 1.42 0.90
C VAL A 35 0.55 0.11 0.14
N ASP A 36 0.65 0.14 -1.18
CA ASP A 36 0.96 -1.04 -1.98
C ASP A 36 2.40 -1.52 -1.78
N GLY A 37 3.35 -0.59 -1.59
CA GLY A 37 4.72 -0.91 -1.19
C GLY A 37 4.78 -1.65 0.15
N LEU A 38 4.08 -1.14 1.16
CA LEU A 38 4.00 -1.76 2.50
C LEU A 38 3.36 -3.15 2.47
N LYS A 39 2.31 -3.35 1.66
CA LYS A 39 1.69 -4.67 1.48
C LYS A 39 2.65 -5.68 0.86
N SER A 40 3.45 -5.25 -0.13
CA SER A 40 4.46 -6.10 -0.76
C SER A 40 5.54 -6.54 0.24
N GLU A 41 5.98 -5.63 1.11
CA GLU A 41 6.93 -5.96 2.17
C GLU A 41 6.35 -6.93 3.21
N LEU A 42 5.07 -6.78 3.57
CA LEU A 42 4.38 -7.73 4.46
C LEU A 42 4.30 -9.13 3.85
N ILE A 43 3.97 -9.25 2.56
CA ILE A 43 3.93 -10.55 1.87
C ILE A 43 5.32 -11.20 1.89
N LYS A 44 6.36 -10.43 1.58
CA LYS A 44 7.74 -10.93 1.61
C LYS A 44 8.20 -11.34 3.01
N LEU A 45 7.74 -10.65 4.05
CA LEU A 45 8.00 -11.05 5.44
C LEU A 45 7.29 -12.35 5.78
N GLN A 46 6.01 -12.50 5.39
CA GLN A 46 5.23 -13.71 5.62
C GLN A 46 5.87 -14.94 4.95
N GLU A 47 6.34 -14.82 3.71
CA GLU A 47 7.05 -15.90 3.01
C GLU A 47 8.32 -16.34 3.75
N ARG A 48 9.08 -15.38 4.30
CA ARG A 48 10.28 -15.66 5.08
C ARG A 48 9.95 -16.34 6.41
N VAL A 49 8.88 -15.92 7.08
CA VAL A 49 8.41 -16.57 8.30
C VAL A 49 7.98 -18.00 8.01
N ALA A 50 7.16 -18.24 6.99
CA ALA A 50 6.75 -19.60 6.60
C ALA A 50 7.94 -20.51 6.22
N THR A 51 8.94 -19.95 5.55
CA THR A 51 10.18 -20.67 5.23
C THR A 51 10.96 -21.02 6.50
N LEU A 52 11.08 -20.08 7.43
CA LEU A 52 11.76 -20.31 8.71
C LEU A 52 11.00 -21.32 9.58
N GLU A 53 9.67 -21.28 9.61
CA GLU A 53 8.84 -22.27 10.29
C GLU A 53 9.07 -23.67 9.72
N THR A 54 9.14 -23.81 8.40
CA THR A 54 9.41 -25.08 7.73
C THR A 54 10.81 -25.60 8.07
N ILE A 55 11.84 -24.74 7.99
CA ILE A 55 13.22 -25.11 8.31
C ILE A 55 13.37 -25.53 9.78
N VAL A 56 12.74 -24.79 10.70
CA VAL A 56 12.78 -25.11 12.13
C VAL A 56 12.06 -26.43 12.41
N THR A 57 10.91 -26.66 11.77
CA THR A 57 10.15 -27.90 11.94
C THR A 57 10.93 -29.11 11.42
N ASP A 58 11.53 -29.00 10.23
CA ASP A 58 12.29 -30.09 9.59
C ASP A 58 13.59 -30.40 10.34
N LYS A 59 14.33 -29.38 10.78
CA LYS A 59 15.52 -29.55 11.64
C LYS A 59 15.17 -30.17 13.00
N SER A 60 14.03 -29.82 13.59
CA SER A 60 13.59 -30.40 14.86
C SER A 60 13.30 -31.89 14.72
N TYR A 61 12.69 -32.29 13.61
CA TYR A 61 12.42 -33.70 13.30
C TYR A 61 13.72 -34.49 13.04
N GLN A 62 14.64 -33.92 12.25
CA GLN A 62 15.95 -34.53 12.01
C GLN A 62 16.79 -34.70 13.29
N LEU A 63 16.71 -33.75 14.22
CA LEU A 63 17.40 -33.85 15.50
C LEU A 63 16.79 -34.94 16.39
N GLY A 64 15.46 -35.02 16.45
CA GLY A 64 14.76 -36.08 17.19
C GLY A 64 15.12 -37.47 16.68
N GLU A 65 15.14 -37.67 15.36
CA GLU A 65 15.47 -38.96 14.76
C GLU A 65 16.95 -39.36 14.97
N GLN A 66 17.86 -38.38 15.01
CA GLN A 66 19.28 -38.63 15.29
C GLN A 66 19.54 -38.96 16.77
N ILE A 67 18.75 -38.37 17.68
CA ILE A 67 18.84 -38.69 19.11
C ILE A 67 18.26 -40.07 19.39
N ASP A 68 17.13 -40.45 18.78
CA ASP A 68 16.54 -41.80 18.96
C ASP A 68 17.39 -42.93 18.34
N LYS A 69 18.28 -42.60 17.40
CA LYS A 69 19.23 -43.55 16.79
C LYS A 69 20.55 -43.70 17.57
N LEU A 70 20.78 -42.91 18.60
CA LEU A 70 21.93 -43.00 19.53
C LEU A 70 21.53 -43.77 20.80
#